data_AF-A0A7C8F540-F1
#
_entry.id   AF-A0A7C8F540-F1
#
_cell.length_a   1.000
_cell.length_b   1.000
_cell.length_c   1.000
_cell.angle_alpha   90.00
_cell.angle_beta   90.00
_cell.angle_gamma   90.00
#
_symmetry.space_group_name_H-M   'P 1'
#
loop_
_entity.id
_entity.type
_entity.pdbx_description
1 polymer ?
#
loop_
_entity_poly.entity_id
_entity_poly.type
_entity_poly.pdbx_seq_one_letter_code
_entity_poly.pdbx_strand_id
1 'polypeptide(L)'
;MRNKKQETITFKVDETLAEALHKVPNKSEFIRSAILNALENGCPLCQGTGILTSEQRTHWAKFLNTHSLQKCDACKAVHLVCGSNETPCRH
;
A
#
# COMPACT_ATOMS: atom_id res chain seq x y z
N MET A 1 11.09 -28.67 5.90
CA MET A 1 10.40 -27.38 5.61
C MET A 1 9.32 -27.17 6.65
N ARG A 2 9.42 -26.14 7.50
CA ARG A 2 8.46 -25.89 8.58
C ARG A 2 7.14 -25.46 7.96
N ASN A 3 6.10 -26.29 8.10
CA ASN A 3 4.77 -26.03 7.57
C ASN A 3 4.28 -24.69 8.16
N LYS A 4 4.22 -23.63 7.34
CA LYS A 4 3.74 -22.32 7.79
C LYS A 4 2.27 -22.50 8.14
N LYS A 5 1.92 -22.28 9.41
CA LYS A 5 0.54 -22.40 9.90
C LYS A 5 -0.34 -21.50 9.04
N GLN A 6 -1.27 -22.08 8.29
CA GLN A 6 -2.24 -21.32 7.53
C GLN A 6 -3.28 -20.78 8.50
N GLU A 7 -3.53 -19.47 8.43
CA GLU A 7 -4.57 -18.79 9.19
C GLU A 7 -5.81 -18.64 8.30
N THR A 8 -6.98 -19.04 8.82
CA THR A 8 -8.24 -18.92 8.10
C THR A 8 -8.94 -17.63 8.53
N ILE A 9 -9.16 -16.73 7.57
CA ILE A 9 -9.91 -15.49 7.76
C ILE A 9 -11.26 -15.65 7.07
N THR A 10 -12.35 -15.46 7.83
CA THR A 10 -13.72 -15.47 7.31
C THR A 10 -14.28 -14.06 7.36
N PHE A 11 -14.75 -13.55 6.23
CA PHE A 11 -15.46 -12.27 6.15
C PHE A 11 -16.74 -12.45 5.36
N LYS A 12 -17.74 -11.62 5.68
CA LYS A 12 -19.01 -11.56 4.95
C LYS A 12 -18.83 -10.62 3.76
N VAL A 13 -19.47 -10.96 2.66
CA VAL A 13 -19.47 -10.16 1.42
C VAL A 13 -20.91 -9.88 1.01
N ASP A 14 -21.11 -8.78 0.27
CA ASP A 14 -22.37 -8.53 -0.41
C ASP A 14 -22.57 -9.51 -1.58
N GLU A 15 -23.80 -9.57 -2.08
CA GLU A 15 -24.21 -10.47 -3.16
C GLU A 15 -23.42 -10.22 -4.45
N THR A 16 -23.11 -8.96 -4.77
CA THR A 16 -22.39 -8.60 -6.00
C THR A 16 -20.97 -9.16 -5.98
N LEU A 17 -20.26 -9.02 -4.85
CA LEU A 17 -18.93 -9.58 -4.69
C LEU A 17 -18.96 -11.12 -4.63
N ALA A 18 -19.97 -11.72 -4.00
CA ALA A 18 -20.13 -13.17 -3.96
C ALA A 18 -20.25 -13.76 -5.38
N GLU A 19 -21.15 -13.23 -6.20
CA GLU A 19 -21.35 -13.67 -7.58
C GLU A 19 -20.10 -13.52 -8.45
N ALA A 20 -19.37 -12.41 -8.28
CA ALA A 20 -18.11 -12.19 -8.98
C ALA A 20 -17.07 -13.25 -8.58
N LEU A 21 -16.92 -13.52 -7.27
CA LEU A 21 -16.01 -14.55 -6.77
C LEU A 21 -16.43 -15.96 -7.20
N HIS A 22 -17.73 -16.24 -7.37
CA HIS A 22 -18.21 -17.55 -7.84
C HIS A 22 -17.66 -17.94 -9.22
N LYS A 23 -17.44 -16.96 -10.10
CA LYS A 23 -16.88 -17.15 -11.45
C LYS A 23 -15.37 -17.41 -11.45
N VAL A 24 -14.68 -17.14 -10.35
CA VAL A 24 -13.23 -17.34 -10.24
C VAL A 24 -12.90 -18.81 -9.94
N PRO A 25 -12.04 -19.47 -10.73
CA PRO A 25 -11.71 -20.88 -10.57
C PRO A 25 -10.96 -21.19 -9.26
N ASN A 26 -9.98 -20.35 -8.88
CA ASN A 26 -9.29 -20.45 -7.59
C ASN A 26 -9.49 -19.17 -6.76
N LYS A 27 -10.58 -19.14 -5.98
CA LYS A 27 -10.99 -17.97 -5.20
C LYS A 27 -9.93 -17.57 -4.18
N SER A 28 -9.38 -18.54 -3.46
CA SER A 28 -8.40 -18.29 -2.41
C SER A 28 -7.10 -17.67 -2.95
N GLU A 29 -6.62 -18.15 -4.09
CA GLU A 29 -5.42 -17.60 -4.73
C GLU A 29 -5.66 -16.21 -5.33
N PHE A 30 -6.81 -16.02 -5.97
CA PHE A 30 -7.21 -14.71 -6.49
C PHE A 30 -7.32 -13.68 -5.36
N ILE A 31 -8.05 -14.00 -4.29
CA ILE A 31 -8.23 -13.12 -3.13
C ILE A 31 -6.88 -12.81 -2.47
N ARG A 32 -6.01 -13.82 -2.27
CA ARG A 32 -4.67 -13.58 -1.71
C ARG A 32 -3.86 -12.62 -2.57
N SER A 33 -3.82 -12.87 -3.88
CA SER A 33 -3.03 -12.05 -4.80
C SER A 33 -3.55 -10.63 -4.87
N ALA A 34 -4.87 -10.45 -4.92
CA ALA A 34 -5.51 -9.14 -4.94
C ALA A 34 -5.24 -8.36 -3.64
N ILE A 35 -5.37 -8.99 -2.47
CA ILE A 35 -5.11 -8.34 -1.18
C ILE A 35 -3.63 -7.97 -1.04
N LEU A 36 -2.71 -8.88 -1.35
CA LEU A 36 -1.27 -8.60 -1.27
C LEU A 36 -0.88 -7.44 -2.20
N ASN A 37 -1.37 -7.45 -3.44
CA ASN A 37 -1.11 -6.38 -4.38
C ASN A 37 -1.69 -5.04 -3.91
N ALA A 38 -2.91 -5.04 -3.34
CA ALA A 38 -3.50 -3.82 -2.79
C ALA A 38 -2.71 -3.27 -1.60
N LEU A 39 -2.15 -4.14 -0.75
CA LEU A 39 -1.33 -3.75 0.38
C LEU A 39 0.06 -3.24 -0.04
N GLU A 40 0.69 -3.86 -1.04
CA GLU A 40 1.99 -3.44 -1.57
C GLU A 40 1.92 -2.09 -2.30
N ASN A 41 0.81 -1.81 -2.99
CA ASN A 41 0.63 -0.58 -3.76
C ASN A 41 -0.09 0.54 -2.99
N GLY A 42 -0.59 0.25 -1.78
CA GLY A 42 -1.27 1.23 -0.94
C GLY A 42 -0.28 2.27 -0.41
N CYS A 43 -0.67 3.55 -0.44
CA CYS A 43 0.11 4.59 0.22
C CYS A 43 0.26 4.26 1.72
N PRO A 44 1.48 4.14 2.27
CA PRO A 44 1.69 3.67 3.64
C PRO A 44 1.17 4.66 4.69
N LEU A 45 0.98 5.92 4.31
CA LEU A 45 0.49 6.95 5.22
C LEU A 45 -1.04 6.95 5.33
N CYS A 46 -1.76 6.97 4.19
CA CYS A 46 -3.23 6.96 4.20
C CYS A 46 -3.83 5.55 4.15
N GLN A 47 -2.99 4.51 4.06
CA GLN A 47 -3.38 3.11 3.93
C GLN A 47 -4.31 2.86 2.74
N GLY A 48 -4.01 3.52 1.62
CA GLY A 48 -4.79 3.39 0.38
C GLY A 48 -6.13 4.14 0.36
N THR A 49 -6.52 4.86 1.43
CA THR A 49 -7.78 5.63 1.45
C THR A 49 -7.74 6.89 0.59
N GLY A 50 -6.56 7.36 0.20
CA GLY A 50 -6.35 8.61 -0.53
C GLY A 50 -6.58 9.88 0.30
N ILE A 51 -7.00 9.77 1.56
CA ILE A 51 -7.31 10.91 2.43
C ILE A 51 -6.60 10.75 3.77
N LEU A 52 -5.94 11.81 4.23
CA LEU A 52 -5.31 11.85 5.55
C LEU A 52 -6.26 12.42 6.60
N THR A 53 -6.30 11.78 7.78
CA THR A 53 -6.94 12.35 8.98
C THR A 53 -6.24 13.62 9.43
N SER A 54 -6.87 14.42 10.29
CA SER A 54 -6.30 15.66 10.81
C SER A 54 -4.96 15.44 11.52
N GLU A 55 -4.85 14.38 12.30
CA GLU A 55 -3.63 13.98 13.01
C GLU A 55 -2.55 13.57 12.00
N GLN A 56 -2.89 12.70 11.04
CA GLN A 56 -1.96 12.29 9.99
C GLN A 56 -1.44 13.48 9.18
N ARG A 57 -2.28 14.46 8.85
CA ARG A 57 -1.86 15.69 8.15
C ARG A 57 -0.85 16.49 8.98
N THR A 58 -1.10 16.60 10.29
CA THR A 58 -0.19 17.31 11.21
C THR A 58 1.18 16.63 11.26
N HIS A 59 1.19 15.30 11.40
CA HIS A 59 2.43 14.52 11.36
C HIS A 59 3.14 14.63 10.00
N TRP A 60 2.38 14.58 8.90
CA TRP A 60 2.91 14.72 7.55
C TRP A 60 3.55 16.08 7.31
N ALA A 61 2.89 17.16 7.73
CA ALA A 61 3.44 18.51 7.63
C ALA A 61 4.75 18.64 8.41
N LYS A 62 4.82 18.07 9.62
CA LYS A 62 6.07 18.05 10.41
C LYS A 62 7.18 17.25 9.71
N PHE A 63 6.84 16.12 9.09
CA PHE A 63 7.78 15.30 8.32
C PHE A 63 8.35 16.05 7.11
N LEU A 64 7.50 16.80 6.40
CA LEU A 64 7.89 17.61 5.26
C LEU A 64 8.79 18.83 5.59
N ASN A 65 8.99 19.15 6.88
CA ASN A 65 9.96 20.18 7.26
C ASN A 65 11.41 19.74 7.02
N THR A 66 11.67 18.42 7.03
CA THR A 66 13.02 17.86 6.79
C THR A 66 13.06 16.95 5.57
N HIS A 67 11.93 16.69 4.93
CA HIS A 67 11.81 15.85 3.74
C HIS A 67 11.06 16.59 2.65
N SER A 68 11.44 16.40 1.39
CA SER A 68 10.74 17.00 0.24
C SER A 68 10.26 15.93 -0.74
N LEU A 69 9.21 16.25 -1.49
CA LEU A 69 8.78 15.44 -2.63
C LEU A 69 9.41 16.03 -3.90
N GLN A 70 10.15 15.21 -4.63
CA GLN A 70 10.78 15.60 -5.89
C GLN A 70 10.33 14.67 -7.02
N LYS A 71 10.45 15.15 -8.27
CA LYS A 71 10.23 14.32 -9.46
C LYS A 71 11.57 13.84 -9.96
N CYS A 72 11.72 12.54 -10.14
CA CYS A 72 12.91 11.96 -10.75
C CYS A 72 13.02 12.40 -12.22
N ASP A 73 14.19 12.84 -12.66
CA ASP A 73 14.38 13.32 -14.03
C ASP A 73 14.31 12.20 -15.08
N ALA A 74 14.69 10.97 -14.72
CA ALA A 74 14.75 9.83 -15.64
C ALA A 74 13.38 9.17 -15.86
N CYS A 75 12.66 8.83 -14.79
CA CYS A 75 11.38 8.11 -14.86
C CYS A 75 10.15 8.97 -14.58
N LYS A 76 10.32 10.25 -14.20
CA LYS A 76 9.27 11.21 -13.83
C LYS A 76 8.42 10.82 -12.60
N ALA A 77 8.76 9.73 -11.92
CA ALA A 77 8.10 9.32 -10.68
C ALA A 77 8.37 10.32 -9.56
N VAL A 78 7.37 10.52 -8.69
CA VAL A 78 7.52 11.31 -7.47
C VAL A 78 8.18 10.44 -6.40
N HIS A 79 9.22 10.96 -5.75
CA HIS A 79 9.90 10.28 -4.65
C HIS A 79 10.16 11.24 -3.49
N LEU A 80 10.36 10.67 -2.30
CA LEU A 80 10.74 11.41 -1.11
C LEU A 80 12.26 11.59 -1.06
N VAL A 81 12.70 12.79 -0.67
CA VAL A 81 14.11 13.15 -0.48
C VAL A 81 14.30 13.60 0.95
N CYS A 82 15.18 12.91 1.66
CA CYS A 82 15.59 13.27 3.02
C CYS A 82 16.55 14.46 2.99
N GLY A 83 16.26 15.50 3.75
CA GLY A 83 17.13 16.67 3.93
C GLY A 83 18.21 16.48 5.00
N SER A 84 18.16 15.40 5.77
CA SER A 84 19.17 15.00 6.75
C SER A 84 19.92 13.75 6.28
N ASN A 85 21.10 13.99 5.70
CA ASN A 85 22.15 13.06 5.23
C ASN A 85 22.18 12.66 3.74
N GLU A 86 23.38 12.94 3.19
CA GLU A 86 23.91 12.81 1.84
C GLU A 86 23.98 11.37 1.31
N THR A 87 22.84 10.73 1.06
CA THR A 87 22.84 9.59 0.15
C THR A 87 21.68 9.68 -0.82
N PRO A 88 21.91 10.10 -2.07
CA PRO A 88 20.88 9.99 -3.10
C PRO A 88 20.49 8.52 -3.24
N CYS A 89 19.18 8.26 -3.37
CA CYS A 89 18.63 6.94 -3.64
C CYS A 89 19.43 6.30 -4.79
N ARG A 90 20.23 5.29 -4.48
CA ARG A 90 20.83 4.42 -5.49
C ARG A 90 19.73 3.53 -6.03
N HIS A 91 19.55 3.60 -7.34
CA HIS A 91 18.66 2.74 -8.12
C HIS A 91 19.13 1.29 -8.06
#